data_AF-A0A931SXZ5-F1
#
_entry.id   AF-A0A931SXZ5-F1
#
_cell.length_a   1.000
_cell.length_b   1.000
_cell.length_c   1.000
_cell.angle_alpha   90.00
_cell.angle_beta   90.00
_cell.angle_gamma   90.00
#
_symmetry.space_group_name_H-M   'P 1'
#
loop_
_entity.id
_entity.type
_entity.pdbx_description
1 polymer ?
#
loop_
_entity_poly.entity_id
_entity_poly.type
_entity_poly.pdbx_seq_one_letter_code
_entity_poly.pdbx_strand_id
1 'polypeptide(L)' 'GDVLAGLVAALSCKNDLFLAAAAGSFINKKAGESLFKRVGPYFNASDLADEIPRAMKELILT' A
#
# COMPACT_ATOMS: atom_id res chain seq x y z
N GLY A 1 -7.31 -5.01 5.57
CA GLY A 1 -7.93 -3.90 6.33
C GLY A 1 -6.87 -3.18 7.11
N ASP A 2 -6.27 -3.86 8.08
CA ASP A 2 -5.29 -3.29 9.01
C ASP A 2 -4.09 -2.63 8.32
N VAL A 3 -3.53 -3.26 7.28
CA VAL A 3 -2.43 -2.69 6.48
C VAL A 3 -2.83 -1.36 5.82
N LEU A 4 -4.01 -1.29 5.23
CA LEU A 4 -4.53 -0.06 4.63
C LEU A 4 -4.77 1.01 5.70
N ALA A 5 -5.37 0.64 6.83
CA ALA A 5 -5.62 1.57 7.93
C ALA A 5 -4.32 2.15 8.49
N GLY A 6 -3.31 1.32 8.73
CA GLY A 6 -1.98 1.74 9.18
C GLY A 6 -1.29 2.66 8.16
N LEU A 7 -1.37 2.32 6.87
CA LEU A 7 -0.82 3.15 5.80
C LEU A 7 -1.50 4.53 5.72
N VAL A 8 -2.83 4.57 5.73
CA VAL A 8 -3.59 5.83 5.71
C VAL A 8 -3.31 6.66 6.96
N ALA A 9 -3.24 6.01 8.14
CA ALA A 9 -2.90 6.70 9.39
C ALA A 9 -1.52 7.35 9.31
N ALA A 10 -0.50 6.63 8.82
CA ALA A 10 0.85 7.16 8.65
C ALA A 10 0.92 8.32 7.65
N LEU A 11 0.22 8.22 6.51
CA LEU A 11 0.15 9.30 5.51
C LEU A 11 -0.57 10.53 6.06
N SER A 12 -1.61 10.32 6.88
CA SER A 12 -2.40 11.40 7.49
C SER A 12 -1.58 12.25 8.47
N CYS A 13 -0.47 11.73 9.01
CA CYS A 13 0.42 12.52 9.87
C CYS A 13 1.12 13.67 9.12
N LYS A 14 1.14 13.64 7.78
CA LYS A 14 1.87 14.61 6.94
C LYS A 14 1.03 15.23 5.83
N ASN A 15 -0.23 14.82 5.65
CA ASN A 15 -1.07 15.21 4.51
C ASN A 15 -2.53 15.37 4.94
N ASP A 16 -3.32 16.08 4.14
CA ASP A 16 -4.78 16.17 4.31
C ASP A 16 -5.45 14.79 4.28
N LEU A 17 -6.48 14.62 5.11
CA LEU A 17 -7.12 13.32 5.32
C LEU A 17 -7.64 12.68 4.03
N PHE A 18 -8.25 13.47 3.15
CA PHE A 18 -8.76 12.96 1.88
C PHE A 18 -7.62 12.49 0.95
N LEU A 19 -6.54 13.27 0.88
CA LEU A 19 -5.37 12.92 0.08
C LEU A 19 -4.67 11.67 0.64
N ALA A 20 -4.49 11.60 1.96
CA ALA A 20 -3.91 10.44 2.63
C ALA A 20 -4.74 9.17 2.40
N ALA A 21 -6.07 9.25 2.49
CA ALA A 21 -6.97 8.14 2.23
C ALA A 21 -6.91 7.69 0.76
N ALA A 22 -6.94 8.63 -0.19
CA ALA A 22 -6.86 8.33 -1.61
C ALA A 22 -5.51 7.68 -1.97
N ALA A 23 -4.41 8.29 -1.53
CA ALA A 23 -3.06 7.77 -1.77
C ALA A 23 -2.86 6.40 -1.12
N GLY A 24 -3.26 6.24 0.14
CA GLY A 24 -3.15 4.96 0.85
C GLY A 24 -3.94 3.84 0.17
N SER A 25 -5.17 4.11 -0.27
CA SER A 25 -5.99 3.14 -1.03
C SER A 25 -5.32 2.73 -2.34
N PHE A 26 -4.81 3.71 -3.09
CA PHE A 26 -4.13 3.47 -4.36
C PHE A 26 -2.84 2.65 -4.19
N ILE A 27 -1.98 3.04 -3.25
CA ILE A 27 -0.72 2.35 -2.96
C ILE A 27 -0.99 0.91 -2.48
N ASN A 28 -1.94 0.73 -1.55
CA ASN A 28 -2.29 -0.60 -1.04
C ASN A 28 -2.82 -1.52 -2.13
N LYS A 29 -3.64 -1.00 -3.06
CA LYS A 29 -4.09 -1.77 -4.22
C LYS A 29 -2.93 -2.17 -5.12
N LYS A 30 -2.00 -1.25 -5.41
CA LYS A 30 -0.82 -1.53 -6.24
C LYS A 30 0.09 -2.58 -5.62
N ALA A 31 0.36 -2.51 -4.33
CA ALA A 31 1.11 -3.53 -3.61
C ALA A 31 0.42 -4.90 -3.66
N GLY A 32 -0.90 -4.93 -3.46
CA GLY A 32 -1.69 -6.17 -3.59
C GLY A 32 -1.64 -6.77 -4.99
N GLU A 33 -1.76 -5.96 -6.05
CA GLU A 33 -1.62 -6.41 -7.44
C GLU A 33 -0.22 -6.97 -7.73
N SER A 34 0.84 -6.30 -7.25
CA SER A 34 2.22 -6.76 -7.39
C SER A 34 2.41 -8.13 -6.71
N LEU A 35 1.94 -8.24 -5.48
CA LEU A 35 2.08 -9.46 -4.69
C LEU A 35 1.28 -10.61 -5.30
N PHE A 36 0.04 -10.34 -5.73
CA PHE A 36 -0.81 -11.31 -6.41
C PHE A 36 -0.17 -11.87 -7.69
N LYS A 37 0.53 -11.03 -8.46
CA LYS A 37 1.25 -11.50 -9.66
C LYS A 37 2.37 -12.50 -9.33
N ARG A 38 2.98 -12.42 -8.14
CA ARG A 38 4.10 -13.28 -7.74
C ARG A 38 3.66 -14.55 -7.03
N VAL A 39 2.65 -14.47 -6.17
CA VAL A 39 2.26 -15.58 -5.27
C VAL A 39 0.77 -15.92 -5.33
N GLY A 40 0.02 -15.31 -6.25
CA GLY A 40 -1.43 -15.50 -6.33
C GLY A 40 -2.13 -15.07 -5.04
N PRO A 41 -3.17 -15.78 -4.57
CA PRO A 41 -3.85 -15.45 -3.32
C PRO A 41 -3.07 -15.86 -2.05
N TYR A 42 -1.90 -16.50 -2.18
CA TYR A 42 -1.13 -17.04 -1.05
C TYR A 42 -0.22 -16.01 -0.40
N PHE A 43 -0.78 -14.88 0.02
CA PHE A 43 -0.08 -13.87 0.82
C PHE A 43 -0.92 -13.43 2.01
N ASN A 44 -0.24 -13.02 3.06
CA ASN A 44 -0.85 -12.51 4.29
C ASN A 44 -0.65 -10.99 4.45
N ALA A 45 -1.12 -10.45 5.57
CA ALA A 45 -1.02 -9.02 5.86
C ALA A 45 0.43 -8.52 5.98
N SER A 46 1.33 -9.33 6.52
CA SER A 46 2.75 -8.99 6.66
C SER A 46 3.42 -8.90 5.28
N ASP A 47 3.15 -9.87 4.40
CA ASP A 47 3.66 -9.86 3.03
C ASP A 47 3.20 -8.62 2.26
N LEU A 48 1.94 -8.21 2.46
CA LEU A 48 1.40 -6.99 1.86
C LEU A 48 2.08 -5.73 2.44
N ALA A 49 2.30 -5.67 3.76
CA ALA A 49 2.98 -4.56 4.41
C ALA A 49 4.43 -4.40 3.90
N ASP A 50 5.15 -5.51 3.72
CA ASP A 50 6.51 -5.51 3.17
C ASP A 50 6.56 -5.13 1.68
N GLU A 51 5.45 -5.31 0.96
CA GLU A 51 5.35 -4.92 -0.45
C GLU A 51 5.06 -3.43 -0.65
N ILE A 52 4.43 -2.76 0.33
CA ILE A 52 4.10 -1.33 0.26
C ILE A 52 5.31 -0.46 -0.17
N PRO A 53 6.49 -0.53 0.49
CA PRO A 53 7.64 0.30 0.10
C PRO A 53 8.14 0.03 -1.32
N ARG A 54 8.01 -1.21 -1.81
CA ARG A 54 8.44 -1.59 -3.17
C ARG A 54 7.49 -1.00 -4.20
N ALA A 55 6.18 -1.15 -3.98
CA ALA A 55 5.17 -0.53 -4.83
C ALA A 55 5.30 1.00 -4.85
N MET A 56 5.56 1.64 -3.70
CA MET A 56 5.80 3.09 -3.65
C MET A 56 7.04 3.51 -4.44
N LYS A 57 8.14 2.74 -4.35
CA LYS A 57 9.35 3.01 -5.12
C LYS A 57 9.09 2.94 -6.62
N GLU A 58 8.33 1.96 -7.09
CA GLU A 58 7.93 1.87 -8.50
C GLU A 58 7.09 3.08 -8.93
N LEU A 59 6.13 3.51 -8.10
CA LEU A 59 5.27 4.65 -8.40
C LEU A 59 5.99 6.00 -8.49
N ILE A 60 7.14 6.15 -7.81
CA ILE A 60 7.92 7.41 -7.79
C ILE A 60 8.98 7.44 -8.91
N LEU A 61 9.48 6.26 -9.32
CA LEU A 61 10.52 6.14 -10.34
C LEU A 61 9.96 6.03 -11.77
N THR A 62 8.64 5.90 -11.92
CA THR A 62 7.94 5.89 -13.20
C THR A 62 7.43 7.29 -13.53
#